data_AF-A0A285EII4-F1
#
_entry.id   AF-A0A285EII4-F1
#
_cell.length_a   1.000
_cell.length_b   1.000
_cell.length_c   1.000
_cell.angle_alpha   90.00
_cell.angle_beta   90.00
_cell.angle_gamma   90.00
#
_symmetry.space_group_name_H-M   'P 1'
#
loop_
_entity.id
_entity.type
_entity.pdbx_description
1 polymer ?
#
loop_
_entity_poly.entity_id
_entity_poly.type
_entity_poly.pdbx_seq_one_letter_code
_entity_poly.pdbx_strand_id
1 'polypeptide(L)'
;MTGPGGEPWEVYTVTGDARPDLEGSRLSSSPPSVATAAAVPGTTGGPRRHLLLTHRDGIGRGRVGPVDLDDVADELYEVPPEEFTALRKQRQDEARGGGDRPLAKAIGALPKPSAAAWVCNLLVREHREEIEGLVELGGLLREAQENLAGDSLKALNRQRSQLLTALTRQASALARERGHRVSSSVEAQVEDTLRAAMADPEAGEALLSARLTSPMSYSGLGTTGVRPALRLVPPFRPVEPAMPARPRGGNAADRRRQREEEARRREEEARRAEEERRRKRLEAARRVAEEATAVAAETRAAAEEQRHRVDDLDARRADLQARVEELSDELARAEREAAQTAEELKAAERHRRTAERQATEAAAARDRALESLAELGGDD
;
A
#
# COMPACT_ATOMS: atom_id res chain seq x y z
N MET A 1 -4.20 -6.73 21.01
CA MET A 1 -5.19 -6.54 19.93
C MET A 1 -5.32 -7.88 19.21
N THR A 2 -6.51 -8.50 19.20
CA THR A 2 -6.73 -9.87 18.71
C THR A 2 -7.09 -9.82 17.22
N GLY A 3 -6.25 -10.41 16.36
CA GLY A 3 -6.52 -10.54 14.92
C GLY A 3 -7.53 -11.66 14.60
N PRO A 4 -7.97 -11.79 13.34
CA PRO A 4 -8.85 -12.86 12.90
C PRO A 4 -8.05 -14.18 12.88
N GLY A 5 -7.94 -14.81 14.05
CA GLY A 5 -7.09 -15.96 14.31
C GLY A 5 -6.73 -16.17 15.78
N GLY A 6 -6.93 -15.19 16.66
CA GLY A 6 -6.84 -15.39 18.11
C GLY A 6 -5.44 -15.45 18.72
N GLU A 7 -4.36 -15.29 17.95
CA GLU A 7 -2.99 -15.30 18.50
C GLU A 7 -2.48 -13.87 18.82
N PRO A 8 -1.76 -13.67 19.94
CA PRO A 8 -1.17 -12.38 20.31
C PRO A 8 0.08 -12.09 19.46
N TRP A 9 0.22 -10.85 19.00
CA TRP A 9 1.41 -10.39 18.27
C TRP A 9 2.39 -9.71 19.24
N GLU A 10 3.65 -10.15 19.24
CA GLU A 10 4.76 -9.44 19.88
C GLU A 10 5.32 -8.39 18.92
N VAL A 11 5.51 -7.17 19.44
CA VAL A 11 6.28 -6.09 18.78
C VAL A 11 7.75 -6.49 18.82
N TYR A 12 8.33 -6.88 17.68
CA TYR A 12 9.78 -6.99 17.57
C TYR A 12 10.37 -5.60 17.32
N THR A 13 10.85 -4.95 18.38
CA THR A 13 11.84 -3.87 18.22
C THR A 13 13.19 -4.53 17.90
N VAL A 14 13.63 -4.46 16.64
CA VAL A 14 15.00 -4.80 16.28
C VAL A 14 15.91 -3.63 16.70
N THR A 15 16.37 -3.66 17.94
CA THR A 15 17.55 -2.90 18.35
C THR A 15 18.77 -3.61 17.76
N GLY A 16 19.34 -3.02 16.70
CA GLY A 16 20.63 -3.42 16.19
C GLY A 16 21.74 -2.92 17.11
N ASP A 17 22.34 -3.82 17.88
CA ASP A 17 23.79 -3.85 18.09
C ASP A 17 24.20 -5.18 18.77
N ALA A 18 25.48 -5.52 18.62
CA ALA A 18 26.23 -6.64 19.22
C ALA A 18 26.35 -7.95 18.40
N ARG A 19 27.50 -8.07 17.73
CA ARG A 19 28.25 -9.35 17.62
C ARG A 19 28.57 -9.84 19.05
N PRO A 20 28.56 -11.16 19.33
CA PRO A 20 29.80 -11.93 19.23
C PRO A 20 29.67 -13.44 18.88
N ASP A 21 30.78 -13.96 18.37
CA ASP A 21 31.40 -15.28 18.58
C ASP A 21 30.63 -16.59 18.36
N LEU A 22 31.19 -17.35 17.41
CA LEU A 22 30.90 -18.73 17.07
C LEU A 22 31.57 -19.68 18.05
N GLU A 23 30.80 -20.36 18.91
CA GLU A 23 31.19 -21.65 19.48
C GLU A 23 29.94 -22.53 19.65
N GLY A 24 30.03 -23.77 19.16
CA GLY A 24 28.90 -24.69 19.07
C GLY A 24 28.59 -25.42 20.37
N SER A 25 27.35 -25.91 20.51
CA SER A 25 27.04 -27.21 21.12
C SER A 25 25.58 -27.61 20.92
N ARG A 26 25.41 -28.91 20.71
CA ARG A 26 24.15 -29.66 20.55
C ARG A 26 23.43 -29.80 21.89
N LEU A 27 22.09 -29.89 21.88
CA LEU A 27 21.27 -30.98 22.48
C LEU A 27 19.81 -30.59 22.79
N SER A 28 18.89 -31.48 22.39
CA SER A 28 17.73 -32.01 23.15
C SER A 28 16.55 -31.06 23.49
N SER A 29 15.40 -31.17 22.84
CA SER A 29 14.25 -32.09 23.05
C SER A 29 13.15 -31.61 24.01
N SER A 30 11.93 -31.60 23.47
CA SER A 30 10.60 -31.73 24.08
C SER A 30 9.92 -30.54 24.81
N PRO A 31 8.62 -30.29 24.53
CA PRO A 31 7.81 -29.25 25.14
C PRO A 31 6.83 -29.82 26.22
N PRO A 32 6.13 -28.93 26.92
CA PRO A 32 4.72 -29.16 27.26
C PRO A 32 3.89 -27.88 27.01
N SER A 33 2.56 -27.80 27.10
CA SER A 33 1.41 -28.70 27.11
C SER A 33 0.22 -27.76 27.31
N VAL A 34 -0.87 -27.97 26.59
CA VAL A 34 -2.08 -27.15 26.62
C VAL A 34 -2.94 -27.52 27.84
N ALA A 35 -3.43 -26.53 28.59
CA ALA A 35 -4.44 -26.73 29.63
C ALA A 35 -5.73 -25.94 29.31
N THR A 36 -6.81 -26.68 29.15
CA THR A 36 -8.19 -26.26 28.95
C THR A 36 -8.94 -26.19 30.28
N ALA A 37 -9.75 -25.15 30.50
CA ALA A 37 -10.90 -25.13 31.43
C ALA A 37 -11.87 -24.04 30.93
N ALA A 38 -13.08 -24.29 30.41
CA ALA A 38 -14.26 -25.00 30.88
C ALA A 38 -15.14 -24.23 31.90
N ALA A 39 -16.22 -23.65 31.35
CA ALA A 39 -17.61 -23.63 31.84
C ALA A 39 -18.11 -22.55 32.84
N VAL A 40 -19.05 -21.74 32.31
CA VAL A 40 -20.16 -20.99 32.96
C VAL A 40 -21.28 -21.99 33.37
N PRO A 41 -22.25 -21.66 34.26
CA PRO A 41 -23.46 -20.84 33.97
C PRO A 41 -23.86 -19.96 35.18
N GLY A 42 -24.76 -18.98 35.18
CA GLY A 42 -25.79 -18.44 34.29
C GLY A 42 -26.78 -17.67 35.21
N THR A 43 -27.42 -16.61 34.71
CA THR A 43 -28.81 -16.16 34.98
C THR A 43 -28.99 -14.69 34.60
N THR A 44 -29.71 -14.50 33.49
CA THR A 44 -30.85 -13.59 33.25
C THR A 44 -30.79 -12.10 33.63
N GLY A 45 -30.96 -11.24 32.63
CA GLY A 45 -31.66 -9.95 32.76
C GLY A 45 -31.07 -8.80 31.94
N GLY A 46 -31.57 -8.57 30.72
CA GLY A 46 -31.56 -7.21 30.14
C GLY A 46 -32.60 -6.32 30.83
N PRO A 47 -32.62 -4.97 30.66
CA PRO A 47 -32.33 -4.28 29.38
C PRO A 47 -31.53 -2.96 29.47
N ARG A 48 -31.01 -2.54 28.29
CA ARG A 48 -30.82 -1.17 27.76
C ARG A 48 -30.45 -0.01 28.72
N ARG A 49 -29.26 0.57 28.52
CA ARG A 49 -28.98 1.99 28.13
C ARG A 49 -27.70 2.56 28.77
N HIS A 50 -27.10 3.47 28.00
CA HIS A 50 -26.15 4.55 28.33
C HIS A 50 -24.65 4.23 28.30
N LEU A 51 -24.03 4.73 27.22
CA LEU A 51 -22.63 5.12 27.14
C LEU A 51 -22.20 5.86 28.41
N LEU A 52 -21.19 5.32 29.09
CA LEU A 52 -20.35 6.06 30.02
C LEU A 52 -19.06 6.38 29.29
N LEU A 53 -18.93 7.64 28.88
CA LEU A 53 -17.65 8.28 28.60
C LEU A 53 -16.80 8.19 29.86
N THR A 54 -15.66 7.49 29.79
CA THR A 54 -14.65 7.58 30.83
C THR A 54 -13.91 8.91 30.71
N HIS A 55 -14.13 9.71 31.74
CA HIS A 55 -13.52 10.96 32.09
C HIS A 55 -11.98 10.86 32.11
N ARG A 56 -11.31 11.74 31.36
CA ARG A 56 -9.88 12.04 31.54
C ARG A 56 -9.80 13.49 32.03
N ASP A 57 -9.30 13.65 33.25
CA ASP A 57 -9.22 14.91 33.98
C ASP A 57 -7.78 15.46 33.99
N GLY A 58 -7.66 16.79 33.89
CA GLY A 58 -6.43 17.59 34.01
C GLY A 58 -5.85 18.04 32.65
N ILE A 59 -5.76 19.32 32.26
CA ILE A 59 -5.59 20.55 33.06
C ILE A 59 -6.20 21.77 32.31
N GLY A 60 -7.23 22.38 32.90
CA GLY A 60 -7.40 23.83 33.07
C GLY A 60 -7.54 24.78 31.86
N ARG A 61 -8.78 24.99 31.39
CA ARG A 61 -9.50 26.29 31.50
C ARG A 61 -10.90 26.19 30.91
N GLY A 62 -11.90 26.36 31.77
CA GLY A 62 -13.27 26.59 31.37
C GLY A 62 -13.43 27.88 30.59
N ARG A 63 -13.88 27.73 29.35
CA ARG A 63 -14.79 28.64 28.65
C ARG A 63 -15.60 27.74 27.73
N VAL A 64 -16.92 27.75 27.81
CA VAL A 64 -17.74 27.33 26.66
C VAL A 64 -17.41 28.37 25.59
N GLY A 65 -16.40 28.08 24.78
CA GLY A 65 -15.89 28.98 23.75
C GLY A 65 -16.88 29.06 22.58
N PRO A 66 -16.82 30.11 21.76
CA PRO A 66 -17.49 30.10 20.47
C PRO A 66 -17.01 28.86 19.71
N VAL A 67 -17.97 28.13 19.13
CA VAL A 67 -17.72 26.96 18.27
C VAL A 67 -16.61 27.33 17.27
N ASP A 68 -15.48 26.62 17.32
CA ASP A 68 -14.35 26.88 16.43
C ASP A 68 -14.63 26.29 15.03
N LEU A 69 -14.02 26.86 14.00
CA LEU A 69 -14.16 26.39 12.61
C LEU A 69 -13.76 24.92 12.48
N ASP A 70 -12.77 24.49 13.26
CA ASP A 70 -12.27 23.12 13.28
C ASP A 70 -13.31 22.13 13.78
N ASP A 71 -14.01 22.45 14.88
CA ASP A 71 -15.09 21.61 15.41
C ASP A 71 -16.25 21.48 14.40
N VAL A 72 -16.59 22.58 13.72
CA VAL A 72 -17.63 22.57 12.67
C VAL A 72 -17.18 21.76 11.46
N ALA A 73 -15.92 21.88 11.05
CA ALA A 73 -15.38 21.11 9.94
C ALA A 73 -15.40 19.61 10.25
N ASP A 74 -15.07 19.22 11.49
CA ASP A 74 -15.10 17.81 11.90
C ASP A 74 -16.49 17.21 11.86
N GLU A 75 -17.49 17.95 12.34
CA GLU A 75 -18.89 17.53 12.23
C GLU A 75 -19.36 17.45 10.77
N LEU A 76 -18.99 18.44 9.95
CA LEU A 76 -19.40 18.49 8.54
C LEU A 76 -18.79 17.36 7.72
N TYR A 77 -17.54 16.98 7.96
CA TYR A 77 -16.88 15.92 7.21
C TYR A 77 -17.19 14.51 7.72
N GLU A 78 -17.90 14.36 8.84
CA GLU A 78 -18.42 13.08 9.32
C GLU A 78 -19.71 12.66 8.58
N VAL A 79 -20.58 13.62 8.25
CA VAL A 79 -21.85 13.32 7.59
C VAL A 79 -21.69 12.93 6.12
N PRO A 80 -22.61 12.11 5.58
CA PRO A 80 -22.58 11.74 4.17
C PRO A 80 -22.58 12.95 3.22
N PRO A 81 -21.99 12.84 2.02
CA PRO A 81 -21.93 13.94 1.05
C PRO A 81 -23.29 14.54 0.68
N GLU A 82 -24.36 13.74 0.75
CA GLU A 82 -25.75 14.16 0.51
C GLU A 82 -26.25 15.14 1.58
N GLU A 83 -25.90 14.91 2.84
CA GLU A 83 -26.34 15.69 4.00
C GLU A 83 -25.45 16.90 4.27
N PHE A 84 -24.19 16.85 3.81
CA PHE A 84 -23.17 17.89 3.98
C PHE A 84 -23.68 19.31 3.68
N THR A 85 -24.39 19.49 2.58
CA THR A 85 -24.80 20.84 2.14
C THR A 85 -25.89 21.42 3.04
N ALA A 86 -26.79 20.57 3.54
CA ALA A 86 -27.84 20.97 4.46
C ALA A 86 -27.26 21.36 5.81
N LEU A 87 -26.37 20.51 6.36
CA LEU A 87 -25.70 20.77 7.63
C LEU A 87 -24.78 22.01 7.56
N ARG A 88 -24.03 22.18 6.47
CA ARG A 88 -23.18 23.37 6.26
C ARG A 88 -24.00 24.66 6.27
N LYS A 89 -25.18 24.64 5.65
CA LYS A 89 -26.10 25.79 5.65
C LYS A 89 -26.63 26.08 7.05
N GLN A 90 -27.03 25.04 7.78
CA GLN A 90 -27.47 25.17 9.17
C GLN A 90 -26.38 25.80 10.05
N ARG A 91 -25.15 25.26 10.03
CA ARG A 91 -24.01 25.78 10.81
C ARG A 91 -23.61 27.20 10.39
N GLN A 92 -23.71 27.51 9.10
CA GLN A 92 -23.50 28.87 8.61
C GLN A 92 -24.54 29.87 9.14
N ASP A 93 -25.81 29.47 9.19
CA ASP A 93 -26.89 30.33 9.69
C ASP A 93 -26.84 30.48 11.22
N GLU A 94 -26.45 29.42 11.95
CA GLU A 94 -26.17 29.48 13.39
C GLU A 94 -25.01 30.44 13.72
N ALA A 95 -23.90 30.38 12.99
CA ALA A 95 -22.77 31.29 13.16
C ALA A 95 -23.15 32.76 12.85
N ARG A 96 -24.01 32.99 11.84
CA ARG A 96 -24.58 34.31 11.55
C ARG A 96 -25.49 34.80 12.67
N GLY A 97 -26.34 33.93 13.20
CA GLY A 97 -27.23 34.22 14.33
C GLY A 97 -26.47 34.54 15.62
N GLY A 98 -25.32 33.91 15.83
CA GLY A 98 -24.38 34.17 16.93
C GLY A 98 -23.49 35.41 16.75
N GLY A 99 -23.57 36.10 15.61
CA GLY A 99 -22.82 37.34 15.34
C GLY A 99 -21.41 37.15 14.75
N ASP A 100 -20.98 35.90 14.49
CA ASP A 100 -19.67 35.59 13.94
C ASP A 100 -19.72 35.46 12.40
N ARG A 101 -19.69 36.63 11.73
CA ARG A 101 -19.69 36.71 10.26
C ARG A 101 -18.43 36.09 9.63
N PRO A 102 -17.21 36.28 10.18
CA PRO A 102 -16.02 35.58 9.70
C PRO A 102 -16.17 34.05 9.71
N LEU A 103 -16.60 33.46 10.83
CA LEU A 103 -16.82 32.03 10.97
C LEU A 103 -17.87 31.51 9.97
N ALA A 104 -19.01 32.21 9.85
CA ALA A 104 -20.04 31.84 8.87
C ALA A 104 -19.55 31.89 7.41
N LYS A 105 -18.64 32.81 7.09
CA LYS A 105 -18.01 32.88 5.76
C LYS A 105 -17.05 31.71 5.56
N ALA A 106 -16.26 31.36 6.57
CA ALA A 106 -15.34 30.23 6.53
C ALA A 106 -16.08 28.89 6.39
N ILE A 107 -17.14 28.66 7.17
CA ILE A 107 -18.01 27.48 7.06
C ILE A 107 -18.59 27.37 5.64
N GLY A 108 -19.09 28.49 5.09
CA GLY A 108 -19.64 28.52 3.73
C GLY A 108 -18.62 28.24 2.62
N ALA A 109 -17.33 28.43 2.90
CA ALA A 109 -16.24 28.17 1.97
C ALA A 109 -15.78 26.70 1.98
N LEU A 110 -16.16 25.90 2.98
CA LEU A 110 -15.79 24.49 3.06
C LEU A 110 -16.37 23.71 1.87
N PRO A 111 -15.53 23.05 1.05
CA PRO A 111 -15.99 22.30 -0.11
C PRO A 111 -16.65 20.99 0.33
N LYS A 112 -17.64 20.54 -0.46
CA LYS A 112 -18.29 19.24 -0.29
C LYS A 112 -17.28 18.12 -0.58
N PRO A 113 -17.14 17.11 0.30
CA PRO A 113 -16.25 15.98 0.05
C PRO A 113 -16.80 15.10 -1.08
N SER A 114 -15.89 14.47 -1.83
CA SER A 114 -16.24 13.36 -2.71
C SER A 114 -16.63 12.12 -1.88
N ALA A 115 -17.29 11.14 -2.52
CA ALA A 115 -17.64 9.89 -1.85
C ALA A 115 -16.41 9.15 -1.31
N ALA A 116 -15.34 9.04 -2.11
CA ALA A 116 -14.09 8.40 -1.67
C ALA A 116 -13.42 9.15 -0.52
N ALA A 117 -13.40 10.49 -0.58
CA ALA A 117 -12.81 11.32 0.48
C ALA A 117 -13.59 11.19 1.80
N TRP A 118 -14.92 11.16 1.74
CA TRP A 118 -15.76 10.91 2.91
C TRP A 118 -15.50 9.51 3.53
N VAL A 119 -15.39 8.46 2.70
CA VAL A 119 -15.06 7.11 3.18
C VAL A 119 -13.70 7.07 3.87
N CYS A 120 -12.68 7.75 3.32
CA CYS A 120 -11.37 7.88 3.97
C CYS A 120 -11.45 8.66 5.29
N ASN A 121 -12.17 9.78 5.33
CA ASN A 121 -12.35 10.56 6.57
C ASN A 121 -13.01 9.72 7.66
N LEU A 122 -13.99 8.90 7.27
CA LEU A 122 -14.67 8.00 8.18
C LEU A 122 -13.72 6.92 8.72
N LEU A 123 -12.93 6.30 7.84
CA LEU A 123 -11.95 5.29 8.23
C LEU A 123 -10.94 5.86 9.25
N VAL A 124 -10.45 7.08 9.06
CA VAL A 124 -9.49 7.73 9.98
C VAL A 124 -10.13 8.04 11.34
N ARG A 125 -11.43 8.37 11.38
CA ARG A 125 -12.13 8.66 12.63
C ARG A 125 -12.37 7.40 13.48
N GLU A 126 -12.70 6.29 12.83
CA GLU A 126 -13.01 5.02 13.52
C GLU A 126 -11.75 4.17 13.78
N HIS A 127 -10.75 4.23 12.89
CA HIS A 127 -9.53 3.40 12.94
C HIS A 127 -8.24 4.24 12.84
N ARG A 128 -8.14 5.32 13.62
CA ARG A 128 -6.98 6.24 13.60
C ARG A 128 -5.64 5.51 13.77
N GLU A 129 -5.54 4.63 14.75
CA GLU A 129 -4.29 3.90 15.08
C GLU A 129 -3.81 3.04 13.90
N GLU A 130 -4.73 2.41 13.16
CA GLU A 130 -4.38 1.58 12.00
C GLU A 130 -3.88 2.44 10.82
N ILE A 131 -4.41 3.67 10.67
CA ILE A 131 -3.95 4.62 9.66
C ILE A 131 -2.61 5.24 10.03
N GLU A 132 -2.35 5.52 11.31
CA GLU A 132 -1.04 5.96 11.77
C GLU A 132 0.02 4.89 11.47
N GLY A 133 -0.28 3.61 11.75
CA GLY A 133 0.59 2.49 11.37
C GLY A 133 0.79 2.34 9.86
N LEU A 134 -0.22 2.66 9.04
CA LEU A 134 -0.07 2.71 7.58
C LEU A 134 0.94 3.79 7.14
N VAL A 135 0.84 4.99 7.71
CA VAL A 135 1.74 6.12 7.39
C VAL A 135 3.17 5.81 7.85
N GLU A 136 3.33 5.22 9.04
CA GLU A 136 4.63 4.77 9.56
C GLU A 136 5.27 3.71 8.68
N LEU A 137 4.50 2.71 8.22
CA LEU A 137 4.97 1.71 7.26
C LEU A 137 5.45 2.35 5.95
N GLY A 138 4.77 3.41 5.49
CA GLY A 138 5.22 4.22 4.35
C GLY A 138 6.60 4.86 4.58
N GLY A 139 6.86 5.34 5.80
CA GLY A 139 8.17 5.83 6.24
C GLY A 139 9.26 4.77 6.16
N LEU A 140 9.01 3.61 6.78
CA LEU A 140 9.95 2.48 6.77
C LEU A 140 10.27 1.98 5.35
N LEU A 141 9.28 2.00 4.45
CA LEU A 141 9.47 1.63 3.04
C LEU A 141 10.40 2.61 2.31
N ARG A 142 10.25 3.92 2.54
CA ARG A 142 11.15 4.94 1.95
C ARG A 142 12.57 4.79 2.49
N GLU A 143 12.71 4.61 3.80
CA GLU A 143 14.02 4.39 4.43
C GLU A 143 14.71 3.11 3.92
N ALA A 144 13.96 2.02 3.75
CA ALA A 144 14.50 0.78 3.19
C ALA A 144 14.89 0.92 1.70
N GLN A 145 14.18 1.77 0.93
CA GLN A 145 14.53 2.09 -0.45
C GLN A 145 15.81 2.92 -0.54
N GLU A 146 15.95 3.94 0.31
CA GLU A 146 17.16 4.78 0.40
C GLU A 146 18.39 3.96 0.81
N ASN A 147 18.23 3.00 1.72
CA ASN A 147 19.30 2.15 2.22
C ASN A 147 19.56 0.88 1.39
N LEU A 148 18.88 0.70 0.24
CA LEU A 148 19.02 -0.47 -0.66
C LEU A 148 18.86 -1.85 0.02
N ALA A 149 17.99 -1.94 1.04
CA ALA A 149 17.79 -3.15 1.84
C ALA A 149 16.84 -4.16 1.16
N GLY A 150 17.35 -4.92 0.18
CA GLY A 150 16.58 -5.80 -0.70
C GLY A 150 15.66 -6.82 -0.01
N ASP A 151 16.13 -7.51 1.02
CA ASP A 151 15.34 -8.52 1.73
C ASP A 151 14.22 -7.90 2.58
N SER A 152 14.50 -6.77 3.25
CA SER A 152 13.52 -5.98 4.00
C SER A 152 12.43 -5.41 3.09
N LEU A 153 12.76 -4.98 1.88
CA LEU A 153 11.79 -4.47 0.90
C LEU A 153 10.75 -5.52 0.50
N LYS A 154 11.12 -6.79 0.41
CA LYS A 154 10.18 -7.86 0.04
C LYS A 154 9.17 -8.13 1.15
N ALA A 155 9.61 -8.13 2.40
CA ALA A 155 8.73 -8.28 3.57
C ALA A 155 7.77 -7.08 3.72
N LEU A 156 8.31 -5.86 3.65
CA LEU A 156 7.52 -4.62 3.76
C LEU A 156 6.49 -4.47 2.63
N ASN A 157 6.84 -4.86 1.40
CA ASN A 157 5.87 -4.84 0.28
C ASN A 157 4.72 -5.83 0.45
N ARG A 158 4.95 -7.00 1.07
CA ARG A 158 3.87 -7.95 1.39
C ARG A 158 2.94 -7.39 2.46
N GLN A 159 3.51 -6.83 3.53
CA GLN A 159 2.77 -6.18 4.60
C GLN A 159 1.93 -5.01 4.06
N ARG A 160 2.50 -4.20 3.16
CA ARG A 160 1.80 -3.11 2.46
C ARG A 160 0.53 -3.59 1.75
N SER A 161 0.64 -4.62 0.90
CA SER A 161 -0.52 -5.10 0.12
C SER A 161 -1.62 -5.69 1.02
N GLN A 162 -1.24 -6.37 2.10
CA GLN A 162 -2.19 -6.92 3.07
C GLN A 162 -2.93 -5.82 3.82
N LEU A 163 -2.20 -4.82 4.33
CA LEU A 163 -2.77 -3.71 5.08
C LEU A 163 -3.69 -2.83 4.21
N LEU A 164 -3.28 -2.50 2.98
CA LEU A 164 -4.13 -1.79 2.03
C LEU A 164 -5.44 -2.51 1.74
N THR A 165 -5.38 -3.83 1.55
CA THR A 165 -6.57 -4.65 1.28
C THR A 165 -7.50 -4.68 2.48
N ALA A 166 -6.95 -4.81 3.70
CA ALA A 166 -7.72 -4.82 4.94
C ALA A 166 -8.43 -3.49 5.19
N LEU A 167 -7.68 -2.39 5.13
CA LEU A 167 -8.19 -1.03 5.34
C LEU A 167 -9.25 -0.63 4.31
N THR A 168 -9.06 -0.98 3.04
CA THR A 168 -10.06 -0.70 1.99
C THR A 168 -11.36 -1.46 2.26
N ARG A 169 -11.28 -2.72 2.73
CA ARG A 169 -12.47 -3.50 3.11
C ARG A 169 -13.17 -2.94 4.34
N GLN A 170 -12.42 -2.52 5.36
CA GLN A 170 -12.97 -1.85 6.55
C GLN A 170 -13.68 -0.54 6.15
N ALA A 171 -13.07 0.26 5.29
CA ALA A 171 -13.65 1.50 4.80
C ALA A 171 -15.00 1.27 4.09
N SER A 172 -15.07 0.24 3.22
CA SER A 172 -16.33 -0.17 2.59
C SER A 172 -17.38 -0.68 3.57
N ALA A 173 -16.97 -1.36 4.64
CA ALA A 173 -17.88 -1.83 5.69
C ALA A 173 -18.47 -0.65 6.48
N LEU A 174 -17.63 0.31 6.90
CA LEU A 174 -18.07 1.50 7.64
C LEU A 174 -19.07 2.35 6.84
N ALA A 175 -18.81 2.52 5.54
CA ALA A 175 -19.75 3.22 4.66
C ALA A 175 -21.10 2.49 4.57
N ARG A 176 -21.09 1.16 4.51
CA ARG A 176 -22.30 0.32 4.49
C ARG A 176 -23.07 0.39 5.79
N GLU A 177 -22.41 0.43 6.93
CA GLU A 177 -23.04 0.61 8.25
C GLU A 177 -23.79 1.93 8.36
N ARG A 178 -23.27 2.99 7.70
CA ARG A 178 -23.96 4.28 7.56
C ARG A 178 -24.97 4.32 6.40
N GLY A 179 -25.29 3.17 5.78
CA GLY A 179 -26.33 3.05 4.75
C GLY A 179 -25.87 3.36 3.32
N HIS A 180 -24.59 3.61 3.09
CA HIS A 180 -24.04 3.94 1.76
C HIS A 180 -23.31 2.74 1.14
N ARG A 181 -23.77 2.30 -0.03
CA ARG A 181 -23.05 1.28 -0.80
C ARG A 181 -21.89 1.90 -1.57
N VAL A 182 -20.68 1.44 -1.27
CA VAL A 182 -19.47 1.82 -2.01
C VAL A 182 -19.43 1.06 -3.34
N SER A 183 -19.21 1.78 -4.45
CA SER A 183 -18.99 1.17 -5.76
C SER A 183 -17.52 0.75 -5.91
N SER A 184 -17.22 -0.20 -6.79
CA SER A 184 -15.84 -0.63 -7.06
C SER A 184 -14.91 0.54 -7.46
N SER A 185 -15.45 1.56 -8.14
CA SER A 185 -14.70 2.77 -8.48
C SER A 185 -14.33 3.61 -7.25
N VAL A 186 -15.19 3.66 -6.23
CA VAL A 186 -14.90 4.39 -4.99
C VAL A 186 -13.94 3.58 -4.12
N GLU A 187 -14.07 2.25 -4.09
CA GLU A 187 -13.10 1.37 -3.42
C GLU A 187 -11.69 1.55 -3.99
N ALA A 188 -11.55 1.57 -5.32
CA ALA A 188 -10.27 1.83 -5.97
C ALA A 188 -9.69 3.21 -5.62
N GLN A 189 -10.53 4.25 -5.58
CA GLN A 189 -10.11 5.60 -5.17
C GLN A 189 -9.69 5.68 -3.71
N VAL A 190 -10.34 4.93 -2.83
CA VAL A 190 -9.94 4.80 -1.42
C VAL A 190 -8.58 4.13 -1.32
N GLU A 191 -8.39 2.98 -1.99
CA GLU A 191 -7.11 2.29 -2.00
C GLU A 191 -5.98 3.17 -2.56
N ASP A 192 -6.23 3.91 -3.65
CA ASP A 192 -5.27 4.85 -4.23
C ASP A 192 -4.91 6.00 -3.27
N THR A 193 -5.89 6.48 -2.50
CA THR A 193 -5.67 7.52 -1.48
C THR A 193 -4.80 7.00 -0.34
N LEU A 194 -5.05 5.78 0.14
CA LEU A 194 -4.23 5.11 1.15
C LEU A 194 -2.81 4.85 0.63
N ARG A 195 -2.68 4.47 -0.64
CA ARG A 195 -1.38 4.30 -1.30
C ARG A 195 -0.62 5.63 -1.42
N ALA A 196 -1.31 6.72 -1.73
CA ALA A 196 -0.72 8.05 -1.77
C ALA A 196 -0.21 8.50 -0.39
N ALA A 197 -0.99 8.27 0.67
CA ALA A 197 -0.60 8.57 2.05
C ALA A 197 0.66 7.82 2.51
N MET A 198 0.88 6.59 2.02
CA MET A 198 2.13 5.87 2.27
C MET A 198 3.32 6.40 1.47
N ALA A 199 3.08 6.92 0.27
CA ALA A 199 4.14 7.36 -0.63
C ALA A 199 4.68 8.74 -0.25
N ASP A 200 3.81 9.65 0.19
CA ASP A 200 4.12 11.05 0.47
C ASP A 200 3.75 11.44 1.92
N PRO A 201 4.70 11.91 2.75
CA PRO A 201 4.43 12.39 4.10
C PRO A 201 3.31 13.45 4.17
N GLU A 202 3.26 14.40 3.23
CA GLU A 202 2.24 15.45 3.23
C GLU A 202 0.84 14.87 2.98
N ALA A 203 0.75 13.84 2.11
CA ALA A 203 -0.49 13.11 1.88
C ALA A 203 -0.90 12.27 3.11
N GLY A 204 0.07 11.73 3.85
CA GLY A 204 -0.16 11.04 5.12
C GLY A 204 -0.79 11.96 6.18
N GLU A 205 -0.21 13.14 6.38
CA GLU A 205 -0.76 14.17 7.29
C GLU A 205 -2.16 14.64 6.84
N ALA A 206 -2.35 14.87 5.54
CA ALA A 206 -3.65 15.25 5.00
C ALA A 206 -4.72 14.16 5.24
N LEU A 207 -4.37 12.88 5.13
CA LEU A 207 -5.28 11.77 5.46
C LEU A 207 -5.59 11.76 6.97
N LEU A 208 -4.58 11.86 7.83
CA LEU A 208 -4.73 11.85 9.29
C LEU A 208 -5.56 13.03 9.83
N SER A 209 -5.64 14.13 9.09
CA SER A 209 -6.53 15.26 9.40
C SER A 209 -8.02 14.90 9.35
N ALA A 210 -8.40 13.80 8.69
CA ALA A 210 -9.79 13.36 8.50
C ALA A 210 -10.73 14.42 7.91
N ARG A 211 -10.19 15.32 7.07
CA ARG A 211 -10.89 16.43 6.40
C ARG A 211 -10.61 16.48 4.89
N LEU A 212 -10.41 15.32 4.28
CA LEU A 212 -10.20 15.20 2.84
C LEU A 212 -11.46 15.60 2.07
N THR A 213 -11.25 16.34 0.99
CA THR A 213 -12.33 16.84 0.12
C THR A 213 -12.36 16.12 -1.23
N SER A 214 -11.23 15.58 -1.66
CA SER A 214 -11.03 14.86 -2.92
C SER A 214 -10.14 13.63 -2.66
N PRO A 215 -10.26 12.55 -3.46
CA PRO A 215 -9.34 11.42 -3.35
C PRO A 215 -7.92 11.85 -3.76
N MET A 216 -6.92 11.22 -3.17
CA MET A 216 -5.52 11.43 -3.53
C MET A 216 -5.07 10.27 -4.42
N SER A 217 -4.16 10.54 -5.35
CA SER A 217 -3.55 9.50 -6.16
C SER A 217 -2.07 9.80 -6.31
N TYR A 218 -1.26 8.76 -6.15
CA TYR A 218 0.17 8.83 -6.38
C TYR A 218 0.49 8.21 -7.75
N SER A 219 0.73 9.08 -8.74
CA SER A 219 1.44 8.70 -9.96
C SER A 219 2.93 8.87 -9.68
N GLY A 220 3.73 7.81 -9.85
CA GLY A 220 5.17 7.74 -9.52
C GLY A 220 6.10 8.64 -10.35
N LEU A 221 5.64 9.81 -10.77
CA LEU A 221 6.37 10.87 -11.43
C LEU A 221 5.83 12.20 -10.89
N GLY A 222 6.60 12.85 -10.00
CA GLY A 222 6.57 14.27 -9.67
C GLY A 222 5.22 14.99 -9.53
N THR A 223 4.90 15.43 -8.31
CA THR A 223 4.12 16.62 -7.95
C THR A 223 3.35 17.33 -9.08
N THR A 224 2.12 16.90 -9.38
CA THR A 224 1.17 17.74 -10.12
C THR A 224 0.18 18.38 -9.17
N GLY A 225 0.63 19.46 -8.53
CA GLY A 225 -0.23 20.44 -7.90
C GLY A 225 -1.07 21.16 -8.96
N VAL A 226 -2.15 20.53 -9.43
CA VAL A 226 -3.14 21.20 -10.29
C VAL A 226 -4.22 21.79 -9.38
N ARG A 227 -4.06 23.08 -9.05
CA ARG A 227 -5.15 23.93 -8.56
C ARG A 227 -5.96 24.45 -9.75
N PRO A 228 -7.27 24.15 -9.89
CA PRO A 228 -8.13 24.88 -10.81
C PRO A 228 -8.88 25.98 -10.04
N ALA A 229 -8.56 27.24 -10.31
CA ALA A 229 -9.40 28.37 -9.95
C ALA A 229 -8.97 29.61 -10.76
N LEU A 230 -9.80 30.46 -11.35
CA LEU A 230 -11.25 30.61 -11.49
C LEU A 230 -11.42 31.62 -12.65
N ARG A 231 -12.44 31.43 -13.50
CA ARG A 231 -12.79 32.36 -14.58
C ARG A 231 -13.59 33.53 -14.00
N LEU A 232 -13.06 34.75 -14.03
CA LEU A 232 -13.83 35.96 -13.76
C LEU A 232 -14.63 36.37 -15.02
N VAL A 233 -15.94 36.55 -14.86
CA VAL A 233 -16.87 37.17 -15.82
C VAL A 233 -17.55 38.35 -15.07
N PRO A 234 -17.83 39.49 -15.75
CA PRO A 234 -17.46 40.84 -15.33
C PRO A 234 -18.60 41.64 -14.68
N PRO A 235 -18.35 42.85 -14.11
CA PRO A 235 -19.44 43.78 -13.84
C PRO A 235 -19.78 44.63 -15.08
N PHE A 236 -21.08 44.60 -15.36
CA PHE A 236 -21.88 45.39 -16.28
C PHE A 236 -21.62 46.90 -16.11
N ARG A 237 -21.41 47.63 -17.22
CA ARG A 237 -21.34 49.10 -17.24
C ARG A 237 -22.65 49.65 -17.84
N PRO A 238 -23.35 50.60 -17.19
CA PRO A 238 -24.59 51.17 -17.74
C PRO A 238 -24.26 52.07 -18.94
N VAL A 239 -25.03 51.92 -20.01
CA VAL A 239 -24.98 52.78 -21.20
C VAL A 239 -26.05 53.86 -21.05
N GLU A 240 -25.65 55.13 -21.12
CA GLU A 240 -26.54 56.29 -21.16
C GLU A 240 -27.33 56.37 -22.49
N PRO A 241 -28.51 57.01 -22.51
CA PRO A 241 -29.35 57.08 -23.71
C PRO A 241 -28.80 58.07 -24.75
N ALA A 242 -28.55 57.61 -25.97
CA ALA A 242 -28.21 58.46 -27.11
C ALA A 242 -29.46 59.16 -27.69
N MET A 243 -29.33 60.46 -27.96
CA MET A 243 -30.32 61.31 -28.62
C MET A 243 -30.50 60.95 -30.11
N PRO A 244 -31.68 61.24 -30.72
CA PRO A 244 -31.96 60.88 -32.10
C PRO A 244 -31.31 61.86 -33.10
N ALA A 245 -30.58 61.31 -34.09
CA ALA A 245 -30.03 62.07 -35.21
C ALA A 245 -31.03 62.13 -36.38
N ARG A 246 -31.12 63.32 -36.99
CA ARG A 246 -31.99 63.68 -38.12
C ARG A 246 -31.61 62.94 -39.42
N PRO A 247 -32.57 62.66 -40.33
CA PRO A 247 -32.27 62.00 -41.59
C PRO A 247 -31.71 62.99 -42.62
N ARG A 248 -30.63 62.61 -43.31
CA ARG A 248 -30.20 63.24 -44.56
C ARG A 248 -30.41 62.25 -45.71
N GLY A 249 -31.19 62.70 -46.68
CA GLY A 249 -31.50 61.98 -47.92
C GLY A 249 -30.25 61.73 -48.75
N GLY A 250 -30.18 60.52 -49.29
CA GLY A 250 -29.18 60.01 -50.22
C GLY A 250 -29.58 58.58 -50.54
N ASN A 251 -29.45 58.15 -51.79
CA ASN A 251 -30.09 56.98 -52.39
C ASN A 251 -30.07 55.71 -51.50
N ALA A 252 -31.22 55.31 -50.95
CA ALA A 252 -31.33 54.21 -49.99
C ALA A 252 -31.05 52.82 -50.62
N ALA A 253 -31.22 52.72 -51.94
CA ALA A 253 -31.01 51.48 -52.69
C ALA A 253 -29.52 51.09 -52.78
N ASP A 254 -28.62 52.06 -53.02
CA ASP A 254 -27.19 51.78 -53.18
C ASP A 254 -26.53 51.39 -51.84
N ARG A 255 -26.95 52.05 -50.74
CA ARG A 255 -26.51 51.68 -49.38
C ARG A 255 -27.01 50.31 -48.95
N ARG A 256 -28.16 49.84 -49.46
CA ARG A 256 -28.68 48.49 -49.18
C ARG A 256 -27.88 47.42 -49.93
N ARG A 257 -27.57 47.66 -51.20
CA ARG A 257 -26.74 46.75 -52.02
C ARG A 257 -25.32 46.60 -51.44
N GLN A 258 -24.67 47.69 -51.07
CA GLN A 258 -23.34 47.65 -50.45
C GLN A 258 -23.34 46.88 -49.12
N ARG A 259 -24.38 47.05 -48.29
CA ARG A 259 -24.52 46.30 -47.03
C ARG A 259 -24.74 44.80 -47.26
N GLU A 260 -25.48 44.41 -48.30
CA GLU A 260 -25.70 43.01 -48.65
C GLU A 260 -24.42 42.34 -49.17
N GLU A 261 -23.62 43.04 -49.99
CA GLU A 261 -22.31 42.54 -50.45
C GLU A 261 -21.30 42.42 -49.30
N GLU A 262 -21.25 43.41 -48.41
CA GLU A 262 -20.42 43.33 -47.20
C GLU A 262 -20.86 42.20 -46.27
N ALA A 263 -22.17 41.97 -46.12
CA ALA A 263 -22.69 40.87 -45.31
C ALA A 263 -22.29 39.51 -45.90
N ARG A 264 -22.40 39.33 -47.23
CA ARG A 264 -21.95 38.11 -47.92
C ARG A 264 -20.45 37.88 -47.77
N ARG A 265 -19.62 38.92 -47.92
CA ARG A 265 -18.17 38.81 -47.70
C ARG A 265 -17.83 38.40 -46.27
N ARG A 266 -18.48 39.00 -45.28
CA ARG A 266 -18.30 38.64 -43.86
C ARG A 266 -18.74 37.21 -43.56
N GLU A 267 -19.82 36.73 -44.18
CA GLU A 267 -20.28 35.36 -44.03
C GLU A 267 -19.29 34.35 -44.65
N GLU A 268 -18.76 34.63 -45.85
CA GLU A 268 -17.72 33.81 -46.46
C GLU A 268 -16.43 33.79 -45.64
N GLU A 269 -15.98 34.94 -45.13
CA GLU A 269 -14.82 35.04 -44.25
C GLU A 269 -15.03 34.27 -42.95
N ALA A 270 -16.22 34.37 -42.34
CA ALA A 270 -16.57 33.62 -41.14
C ALA A 270 -16.55 32.10 -41.40
N ARG A 271 -17.10 31.65 -42.54
CA ARG A 271 -17.07 30.25 -42.94
C ARG A 271 -15.65 29.74 -43.17
N ARG A 272 -14.80 30.50 -43.88
CA ARG A 272 -13.39 30.14 -44.09
C ARG A 272 -12.63 30.07 -42.77
N ALA A 273 -12.87 31.02 -41.86
CA ALA A 273 -12.27 31.02 -40.54
C ALA A 273 -12.73 29.80 -39.69
N GLU A 274 -13.99 29.39 -39.79
CA GLU A 274 -14.50 28.19 -39.13
C GLU A 274 -13.88 26.90 -39.72
N GLU A 275 -13.79 26.79 -41.04
CA GLU A 275 -13.15 25.67 -41.72
C GLU A 275 -11.66 25.56 -41.35
N GLU A 276 -10.94 26.68 -41.29
CA GLU A 276 -9.55 26.72 -40.83
C GLU A 276 -9.42 26.31 -39.36
N ARG A 277 -10.30 26.80 -38.47
CA ARG A 277 -10.35 26.37 -37.06
C ARG A 277 -10.67 24.88 -36.95
N ARG A 278 -11.55 24.34 -37.79
CA ARG A 278 -11.86 22.90 -37.83
C ARG A 278 -10.63 22.11 -38.27
N ARG A 279 -9.93 22.55 -39.32
CA ARG A 279 -8.70 21.92 -39.80
C ARG A 279 -7.63 21.90 -38.72
N LYS A 280 -7.35 23.03 -38.07
CA LYS A 280 -6.39 23.12 -36.96
C LYS A 280 -6.75 22.21 -35.78
N ARG A 281 -8.04 22.12 -35.43
CA ARG A 281 -8.52 21.19 -34.39
C ARG A 281 -8.30 19.72 -34.77
N LEU A 282 -8.56 19.36 -36.03
CA LEU A 282 -8.32 17.99 -36.53
C LEU A 282 -6.83 17.65 -36.57
N GLU A 283 -5.98 18.57 -37.01
CA GLU A 283 -4.52 18.40 -37.00
C GLU A 283 -3.99 18.24 -35.58
N ALA A 284 -4.45 19.04 -34.63
CA ALA A 284 -4.11 18.90 -33.22
C ALA A 284 -4.57 17.55 -32.65
N ALA A 285 -5.81 17.14 -32.94
CA ALA A 285 -6.33 15.85 -32.50
C ALA A 285 -5.55 14.66 -33.09
N ARG A 286 -5.11 14.76 -34.36
CA ARG A 286 -4.26 13.74 -35.00
C ARG A 286 -2.91 13.63 -34.32
N ARG A 287 -2.25 14.75 -34.02
CA ARG A 287 -0.96 14.75 -33.31
C ARG A 287 -1.07 14.08 -31.94
N VAL A 288 -2.10 14.43 -31.17
CA VAL A 288 -2.36 13.79 -29.87
C VAL A 288 -2.60 12.29 -30.02
N ALA A 289 -3.34 11.85 -31.05
CA ALA A 289 -3.57 10.43 -31.30
C ALA A 289 -2.29 9.68 -31.71
N GLU A 290 -1.45 10.30 -32.55
CA GLU A 290 -0.15 9.75 -32.97
C GLU A 290 0.81 9.61 -31.77
N GLU A 291 0.92 10.66 -30.94
CA GLU A 291 1.70 10.65 -29.69
C GLU A 291 1.20 9.57 -28.73
N ALA A 292 -0.11 9.50 -28.50
CA ALA A 292 -0.70 8.47 -27.64
C ALA A 292 -0.46 7.04 -28.17
N THR A 293 -0.50 6.85 -29.49
CA THR A 293 -0.20 5.56 -30.13
C THR A 293 1.27 5.18 -29.98
N ALA A 294 2.19 6.14 -30.13
CA ALA A 294 3.61 5.93 -29.93
C ALA A 294 3.93 5.52 -28.49
N VAL A 295 3.37 6.24 -27.50
CA VAL A 295 3.53 5.90 -26.07
C VAL A 295 2.94 4.53 -25.76
N ALA A 296 1.78 4.19 -26.32
CA ALA A 296 1.17 2.87 -26.14
C ALA A 296 2.03 1.74 -26.73
N ALA A 297 2.64 1.95 -27.91
CA ALA A 297 3.53 1.00 -28.54
C ALA A 297 4.82 0.79 -27.72
N GLU A 298 5.44 1.87 -27.24
CA GLU A 298 6.62 1.81 -26.38
C GLU A 298 6.32 1.09 -25.06
N THR A 299 5.21 1.44 -24.41
CA THR A 299 4.77 0.79 -23.17
C THR A 299 4.51 -0.69 -23.37
N ARG A 300 3.93 -1.07 -24.52
CA ARG A 300 3.70 -2.47 -24.87
C ARG A 300 5.01 -3.22 -25.07
N ALA A 301 5.97 -2.64 -25.80
CA ALA A 301 7.28 -3.23 -26.02
C ALA A 301 8.04 -3.43 -24.70
N ALA A 302 8.03 -2.43 -23.81
CA ALA A 302 8.62 -2.54 -22.48
C ALA A 302 7.94 -3.66 -21.66
N ALA A 303 6.61 -3.79 -21.74
CA ALA A 303 5.88 -4.86 -21.06
C ALA A 303 6.20 -6.26 -21.64
N GLU A 304 6.44 -6.37 -22.95
CA GLU A 304 6.88 -7.61 -23.60
C GLU A 304 8.31 -7.99 -23.15
N GLU A 305 9.23 -7.03 -23.06
CA GLU A 305 10.57 -7.25 -22.51
C GLU A 305 10.53 -7.74 -21.06
N GLN A 306 9.71 -7.12 -20.20
CA GLN A 306 9.55 -7.58 -18.81
C GLN A 306 8.95 -8.99 -18.73
N ARG A 307 8.01 -9.34 -19.62
CA ARG A 307 7.47 -10.72 -19.69
C ARG A 307 8.57 -11.71 -20.04
N HIS A 308 9.36 -11.44 -21.07
CA HIS A 308 10.50 -12.30 -21.44
C HIS A 308 11.50 -12.45 -20.30
N ARG A 309 11.81 -11.35 -19.59
CA ARG A 309 12.70 -11.40 -18.43
C ARG A 309 12.15 -12.29 -17.30
N VAL A 310 10.83 -12.29 -17.08
CA VAL A 310 10.19 -13.17 -16.10
C VAL A 310 10.27 -14.63 -16.55
N ASP A 311 9.97 -14.91 -17.82
CA ASP A 311 10.04 -16.27 -18.38
C ASP A 311 11.48 -16.84 -18.31
N ASP A 312 12.50 -16.03 -18.63
CA ASP A 312 13.91 -16.41 -18.53
C ASP A 312 14.32 -16.71 -17.08
N LEU A 313 13.89 -15.87 -16.13
CA LEU A 313 14.17 -16.08 -14.71
C LEU A 313 13.45 -17.32 -14.16
N ASP A 314 12.25 -17.61 -14.64
CA ASP A 314 11.51 -18.80 -14.23
C ASP A 314 12.14 -20.08 -14.77
N ALA A 315 12.56 -20.07 -16.05
CA ALA A 315 13.32 -21.17 -16.65
C ALA A 315 14.63 -21.42 -15.90
N ARG A 316 15.37 -20.36 -15.56
CA ARG A 316 16.61 -20.47 -14.78
C ARG A 316 16.37 -20.97 -13.37
N ARG A 317 15.25 -20.57 -12.74
CA ARG A 317 14.85 -21.08 -11.43
C ARG A 317 14.59 -22.59 -11.49
N ALA A 318 13.84 -23.05 -12.49
CA ALA A 318 13.53 -24.47 -12.68
C ALA A 318 14.81 -25.30 -12.91
N ASP A 319 15.74 -24.81 -13.73
CA ASP A 319 17.04 -25.45 -13.97
C ASP A 319 17.86 -25.57 -12.66
N LEU A 320 17.95 -24.49 -11.89
CA LEU A 320 18.64 -24.50 -10.60
C LEU A 320 17.98 -25.45 -9.59
N GLN A 321 16.65 -25.55 -9.58
CA GLN A 321 15.93 -26.51 -8.72
C GLN A 321 16.24 -27.95 -9.11
N ALA A 322 16.21 -28.27 -10.41
CA ALA A 322 16.59 -29.59 -10.91
C ALA A 322 18.05 -29.93 -10.55
N ARG A 323 18.96 -28.96 -10.63
CA ARG A 323 20.36 -29.14 -10.24
C ARG A 323 20.52 -29.39 -8.73
N VAL A 324 19.73 -28.73 -7.89
CA VAL A 324 19.72 -28.98 -6.44
C VAL A 324 19.24 -30.39 -6.13
N GLU A 325 18.19 -30.86 -6.80
CA GLU A 325 17.69 -32.23 -6.64
C GLU A 325 18.75 -33.27 -7.06
N GLU A 326 19.37 -33.09 -8.23
CA GLU A 326 20.45 -33.96 -8.72
C GLU A 326 21.63 -34.03 -7.74
N LEU A 327 22.11 -32.87 -7.25
CA LEU A 327 23.21 -32.81 -6.29
C LEU A 327 22.83 -33.43 -4.93
N SER A 328 21.57 -33.34 -4.54
CA SER A 328 21.07 -33.98 -3.31
C SER A 328 21.07 -35.51 -3.44
N ASP A 329 20.70 -36.03 -4.61
CA ASP A 329 20.74 -37.47 -4.91
C ASP A 329 22.19 -37.99 -5.00
N GLU A 330 23.10 -37.21 -5.58
CA GLU A 330 24.54 -37.49 -5.57
C GLU A 330 25.11 -37.54 -4.16
N LEU A 331 24.78 -36.55 -3.33
CA LEU A 331 25.21 -36.51 -1.92
C LEU A 331 24.69 -37.74 -1.17
N ALA A 332 23.40 -38.07 -1.32
CA ALA A 332 22.81 -39.23 -0.66
C ALA A 332 23.46 -40.56 -1.11
N ARG A 333 23.89 -40.66 -2.38
CA ARG A 333 24.67 -41.83 -2.87
C ARG A 333 26.05 -41.89 -2.22
N ALA A 334 26.78 -40.77 -2.22
CA ALA A 334 28.12 -40.69 -1.63
C ALA A 334 28.10 -41.00 -0.12
N GLU A 335 27.08 -40.54 0.61
CA GLU A 335 26.91 -40.85 2.04
C GLU A 335 26.67 -42.34 2.29
N ARG A 336 25.88 -43.01 1.44
CA ARG A 336 25.66 -44.47 1.54
C ARG A 336 26.94 -45.25 1.25
N GLU A 337 27.69 -44.85 0.23
CA GLU A 337 28.98 -45.47 -0.10
C GLU A 337 29.98 -45.28 1.05
N ALA A 338 30.08 -44.06 1.59
CA ALA A 338 30.94 -43.78 2.73
C ALA A 338 30.56 -44.63 3.97
N ALA A 339 29.27 -44.79 4.25
CA ALA A 339 28.78 -45.62 5.35
C ALA A 339 29.12 -47.11 5.13
N GLN A 340 28.95 -47.62 3.91
CA GLN A 340 29.31 -49.00 3.57
C GLN A 340 30.81 -49.25 3.74
N THR A 341 31.65 -48.37 3.18
CA THR A 341 33.11 -48.46 3.32
C THR A 341 33.55 -48.39 4.78
N ALA A 342 32.90 -47.56 5.60
CA ALA A 342 33.20 -47.48 7.02
C ALA A 342 32.92 -48.81 7.76
N GLU A 343 31.82 -49.49 7.45
CA GLU A 343 31.50 -50.80 8.04
C GLU A 343 32.44 -51.91 7.53
N GLU A 344 32.79 -51.89 6.24
CA GLU A 344 33.79 -52.81 5.66
C GLU A 344 35.17 -52.62 6.32
N LEU A 345 35.61 -51.38 6.50
CA LEU A 345 36.85 -51.06 7.20
C LEU A 345 36.83 -51.59 8.64
N LYS A 346 35.74 -51.35 9.36
CA LYS A 346 35.56 -51.83 10.74
C LYS A 346 35.58 -53.36 10.82
N ALA A 347 35.01 -54.06 9.83
CA ALA A 347 35.08 -55.51 9.72
C ALA A 347 36.51 -55.99 9.45
N ALA A 348 37.20 -55.38 8.48
CA ALA A 348 38.59 -55.68 8.15
C ALA A 348 39.52 -55.47 9.35
N GLU A 349 39.34 -54.40 10.13
CA GLU A 349 40.10 -54.15 11.35
C GLU A 349 39.89 -55.23 12.41
N ARG A 350 38.65 -55.70 12.61
CA ARG A 350 38.35 -56.81 13.53
C ARG A 350 39.01 -58.11 13.08
N HIS A 351 38.97 -58.41 11.79
CA HIS A 351 39.64 -59.58 11.23
C HIS A 351 41.15 -59.49 11.40
N ARG A 352 41.76 -58.34 11.08
CA ARG A 352 43.20 -58.09 11.31
C ARG A 352 43.59 -58.34 12.76
N ARG A 353 42.88 -57.74 13.73
CA ARG A 353 43.15 -57.93 15.17
C ARG A 353 43.04 -59.39 15.60
N THR A 354 42.10 -60.14 15.03
CA THR A 354 41.92 -61.58 15.34
C THR A 354 43.08 -62.39 14.77
N ALA A 355 43.46 -62.15 13.51
CA ALA A 355 44.59 -62.81 12.86
C ALA A 355 45.92 -62.51 13.57
N GLU A 356 46.15 -61.27 14.03
CA GLU A 356 47.34 -60.88 14.80
C GLU A 356 47.44 -61.64 16.14
N ARG A 357 46.31 -61.80 16.84
CA ARG A 357 46.24 -62.61 18.07
C ARG A 357 46.56 -64.07 17.79
N GLN A 358 45.94 -64.67 16.78
CA GLN A 358 46.19 -66.05 16.39
C GLN A 358 47.64 -66.28 15.96
N ALA A 359 48.24 -65.36 15.22
CA ALA A 359 49.65 -65.43 14.83
C ALA A 359 50.57 -65.39 16.06
N THR A 360 50.25 -64.55 17.05
CA THR A 360 51.00 -64.45 18.30
C THR A 360 50.87 -65.71 19.15
N GLU A 361 49.66 -66.27 19.28
CA GLU A 361 49.40 -67.53 19.97
C GLU A 361 50.11 -68.72 19.30
N ALA A 362 50.08 -68.79 17.97
CA ALA A 362 50.78 -69.82 17.20
C ALA A 362 52.30 -69.71 17.33
N ALA A 363 52.86 -68.50 17.31
CA ALA A 363 54.28 -68.27 17.57
C ALA A 363 54.67 -68.73 18.97
N ALA A 364 53.90 -68.37 20.00
CA ALA A 364 54.14 -68.83 21.36
C ALA A 364 54.02 -70.36 21.53
N ALA A 365 53.08 -71.00 20.82
CA ALA A 365 52.95 -72.46 20.81
C ALA A 365 54.14 -73.16 20.13
N ARG A 366 54.61 -72.62 19.00
CA ARG A 366 55.84 -73.08 18.33
C ARG A 366 57.03 -72.97 19.27
N ASP A 367 57.20 -71.82 19.92
CA ASP A 367 58.35 -71.58 20.79
C ASP A 367 58.39 -72.56 21.97
N ARG A 368 57.24 -72.79 22.63
CA ARG A 368 57.12 -73.85 23.65
C ARG A 368 57.46 -75.24 23.12
N ALA A 369 57.01 -75.59 21.91
CA ALA A 369 57.30 -76.90 21.33
C ALA A 369 58.78 -77.08 21.00
N LEU A 370 59.45 -76.03 20.52
CA LEU A 370 60.90 -76.03 20.29
C LEU A 370 61.69 -76.15 21.60
N GLU A 371 61.24 -75.50 22.67
CA GLU A 371 61.84 -75.59 23.99
C GLU A 371 61.72 -77.01 24.56
N SER A 372 60.53 -77.63 24.50
CA SER A 372 60.35 -79.04 24.90
C SER A 372 61.18 -80.03 24.07
N LEU A 373 61.37 -79.77 22.77
CA LEU A 373 62.25 -80.59 21.93
C LEU A 373 63.72 -80.47 22.35
N ALA A 374 64.17 -79.27 22.74
CA ALA A 374 65.52 -79.05 23.22
C ALA A 374 65.76 -79.74 24.58
N GLU A 375 64.78 -79.73 25.48
CA GLU A 375 64.84 -80.46 26.76
C GLU A 375 64.97 -81.98 26.56
N LEU A 376 64.18 -82.56 25.65
CA LEU A 376 64.21 -84.01 25.38
C LEU A 376 65.47 -84.48 24.62
N GLY A 377 66.09 -83.60 23.83
CA GLY A 377 67.29 -83.92 23.06
C GLY A 377 68.62 -83.76 23.81
N GLY A 378 68.58 -83.25 25.06
CA GLY A 378 69.78 -82.98 25.87
C GLY A 378 70.19 -84.08 26.85
N ASP A 379 69.52 -85.24 26.84
CA ASP A 379 69.69 -86.35 27.80
C ASP A 379 70.44 -87.58 27.23
N ASP A 380 71.10 -87.42 26.07
CA ASP A 380 72.08 -88.37 25.46
C ASP A 380 73.48 -87.75 25.53
#